data_AF-A0A818EA75-F1
#
_entry.id   AF-A0A818EA75-F1
#
_cell.length_a   1.000
_cell.length_b   1.000
_cell.length_c   1.000
_cell.angle_alpha   90.00
_cell.angle_beta   90.00
_cell.angle_gamma   90.00
#
_symmetry.space_group_name_H-M   'P 1'
#
loop_
_entity.id
_entity.type
_entity.pdbx_description
1 polymer ?
#
loop_
_entity_poly.entity_id
_entity_poly.type
_entity_poly.pdbx_seq_one_letter_code
_entity_poly.pdbx_strand_id
1 'polypeptide(L)' 'CKPGYTNTGSAVNVVCKDSCTIKNGGCGPHATCSHHAKTNAVKCTDKADYTNTGSASGDIRIGTVSVS' A
#
# COMPACT_ATOMS: atom_id res chain seq x y z
N CYS A 1 -13.19 5.69 -5.46
CA CYS A 1 -12.85 6.17 -4.10
C CYS A 1 -11.68 7.15 -4.19
N LYS A 2 -11.50 8.03 -3.19
CA LYS A 2 -10.35 8.95 -3.15
C LYS A 2 -9.03 8.16 -3.07
N PRO A 3 -7.89 8.75 -3.47
CA PRO A 3 -6.58 8.13 -3.26
C PRO A 3 -6.42 7.67 -1.81
N GLY A 4 -5.93 6.44 -1.61
CA GLY A 4 -5.84 5.82 -0.28
C GLY A 4 -7.08 5.05 0.17
N TYR A 5 -8.16 5.01 -0.63
CA TYR A 5 -9.38 4.28 -0.28
C TYR A 5 -9.73 3.24 -1.36
N THR A 6 -10.15 2.07 -0.92
CA THR A 6 -10.59 0.96 -1.77
C THR A 6 -12.11 0.87 -1.76
N ASN A 7 -12.72 0.67 -2.93
CA ASN A 7 -14.15 0.36 -2.99
C ASN A 7 -14.36 -1.08 -2.51
N THR A 8 -15.09 -1.22 -1.40
CA THR A 8 -15.47 -2.51 -0.80
C THR A 8 -16.95 -2.82 -0.98
N GLY A 9 -17.69 -1.89 -1.59
CA GLY A 9 -19.09 -2.07 -1.95
C GLY A 9 -19.25 -2.64 -3.35
N SER A 10 -20.46 -2.49 -3.90
CA SER A 10 -20.79 -2.95 -5.26
C SER A 10 -20.60 -1.83 -6.29
N ALA A 11 -20.72 -2.17 -7.57
CA ALA A 11 -20.62 -1.19 -8.67
C ALA A 11 -21.64 -0.04 -8.54
N VAL A 12 -22.84 -0.34 -8.02
CA VAL A 12 -23.93 0.63 -7.81
C VAL A 12 -23.93 1.29 -6.43
N ASN A 13 -23.26 0.68 -5.45
CA ASN A 13 -23.19 1.16 -4.07
C ASN A 13 -21.72 1.19 -3.63
N VAL A 14 -21.04 2.28 -3.98
CA VAL A 14 -19.62 2.46 -3.70
C VAL A 14 -19.42 2.71 -2.21
N VAL A 15 -18.70 1.81 -1.53
CA VAL A 15 -18.31 1.97 -0.12
C VAL A 15 -16.80 2.13 -0.07
N CYS A 16 -16.35 3.36 0.17
CA CYS A 16 -14.93 3.67 0.24
C CYS A 16 -14.40 3.43 1.64
N LYS A 17 -13.59 2.38 1.78
CA LYS A 17 -12.91 2.04 3.02
C LYS A 17 -11.42 2.30 2.87
N ASP A 18 -10.78 2.69 3.97
CA ASP A 18 -9.35 2.95 4.03
C ASP A 18 -8.58 1.73 3.48
N SER A 19 -7.72 1.96 2.47
CA SER A 19 -7.00 0.89 1.80
C SER A 19 -6.05 0.17 2.74
N CYS A 20 -5.46 0.82 3.74
CA CYS A 20 -4.59 0.15 4.72
C CYS A 20 -5.36 -0.87 5.56
N THR A 21 -6.65 -0.65 5.81
CA THR A 21 -7.49 -1.65 6.50
C THR A 21 -7.88 -2.83 5.60
N ILE A 22 -7.66 -2.71 4.29
CA ILE A 22 -7.98 -3.74 3.29
C ILE A 22 -6.68 -4.36 2.78
N LYS A 23 -6.36 -5.57 3.25
CA LYS A 23 -5.13 -6.29 2.86
C LYS A 23 -3.85 -5.45 3.02
N ASN A 24 -3.76 -4.67 4.10
CA ASN A 24 -2.62 -3.80 4.39
C ASN A 24 -2.31 -2.81 3.24
N GLY A 25 -3.30 -2.35 2.48
CA GLY A 25 -3.08 -1.45 1.33
C GLY A 25 -2.35 -2.09 0.15
N GLY A 26 -2.20 -3.42 0.13
CA GLY A 26 -1.34 -4.14 -0.80
C GLY A 26 0.12 -4.19 -0.36
N CYS A 27 0.45 -3.69 0.83
CA CYS A 27 1.79 -3.75 1.39
C CYS A 27 2.15 -5.17 1.82
N GLY A 28 3.46 -5.48 1.79
CA GLY A 28 3.99 -6.77 2.22
C GLY A 28 3.67 -7.10 3.69
N PRO A 29 3.81 -8.38 4.10
CA PRO A 29 3.46 -8.83 5.45
C PRO A 29 4.29 -8.19 6.57
N HIS A 30 5.48 -7.66 6.25
CA HIS A 30 6.38 -6.97 7.19
C HIS A 30 6.39 -5.44 7.01
N ALA A 31 5.55 -4.91 6.13
CA ALA A 31 5.42 -3.50 5.87
C ALA A 31 4.28 -2.88 6.66
N THR A 32 4.48 -1.65 7.12
CA THR A 32 3.44 -0.82 7.73
C THR A 32 2.77 0.01 6.65
N CYS A 33 1.45 -0.12 6.52
CA CYS A 33 0.68 0.75 5.63
C CYS A 33 0.38 2.09 6.29
N SER A 34 0.57 3.16 5.53
CA SER A 34 0.32 4.55 5.92
C SER A 34 -0.16 5.37 4.73
N HIS A 35 -0.51 6.64 4.94
CA HIS A 35 -0.93 7.54 3.87
C HIS A 35 0.08 8.66 3.63
N HIS A 36 0.30 8.99 2.36
CA HIS A 36 1.12 10.14 2.00
C HIS A 36 0.41 11.46 2.39
N ALA A 37 1.07 12.31 3.17
CA ALA A 37 0.44 13.49 3.77
C ALA A 37 -0.16 14.50 2.77
N LYS A 38 0.34 14.56 1.53
CA LYS A 38 -0.15 15.50 0.51
C LYS A 38 -1.17 14.90 -0.46
N THR A 39 -1.02 13.62 -0.80
CA THR A 39 -1.80 12.97 -1.88
C THR A 39 -2.76 11.92 -1.35
N ASN A 40 -2.64 11.57 -0.07
CA ASN A 40 -3.36 10.49 0.60
C ASN A 40 -3.18 9.10 -0.04
N ALA A 41 -2.24 8.95 -0.98
CA ALA A 41 -1.92 7.67 -1.58
C ALA A 41 -1.40 6.69 -0.53
N VAL A 42 -1.67 5.40 -0.74
CA VAL A 42 -1.12 4.34 0.11
C VAL A 42 0.40 4.38 0.04
N LYS A 43 1.05 4.39 1.20
CA LYS A 43 2.49 4.33 1.38
C LYS A 43 2.82 3.14 2.27
N CYS A 44 3.49 2.17 1.69
CA CYS A 44 4.07 1.06 2.43
C CYS A 44 5.44 1.49 2.97
N THR A 45 5.67 1.28 4.26
CA THR A 45 6.97 1.50 4.91
C THR A 45 7.41 0.20 5.54
N ASP A 46 8.44 -0.43 4.99
CA ASP A 46 9.02 -1.62 5.57
C ASP A 46 9.64 -1.32 6.94
N LYS A 47 9.55 -2.27 7.87
CA LYS A 47 10.31 -2.17 9.13
C LYS A 47 11.80 -2.14 8.79
N ALA A 48 12.56 -1.35 9.54
CA ALA A 48 13.97 -1.02 9.26
C ALA A 48 14.92 -2.23 9.10
N ASP A 49 14.50 -3.43 9.52
CA ASP A 49 15.24 -4.69 9.32
C ASP A 49 15.00 -5.34 7.94
N TYR A 50 14.08 -4.79 7.14
CA TYR A 50 13.77 -5.17 5.77
C TYR A 50 13.92 -3.95 4.87
N THR A 51 15.13 -3.71 4.35
CA THR A 51 15.37 -2.66 3.37
C THR A 51 14.80 -3.08 2.02
N ASN A 52 13.50 -2.88 1.79
CA ASN A 52 12.97 -2.95 0.44
C ASN A 52 13.35 -1.65 -0.27
N THR A 53 14.34 -1.71 -1.15
CA THR A 53 14.68 -0.63 -2.10
C THR A 53 13.65 -0.55 -3.24
N GLY A 54 12.37 -0.74 -2.93
CA GLY A 54 11.25 -0.74 -3.86
C GLY A 54 10.26 0.36 -3.51
N SER A 55 10.65 1.61 -3.77
CA SER A 55 9.72 2.74 -3.80
C SER A 55 8.67 2.50 -4.90
N ALA A 56 7.50 1.99 -4.54
CA ALA A 56 6.40 1.81 -5.49
C ALA A 56 5.68 3.15 -5.74
N SER A 57 6.20 3.92 -6.70
CA SER A 57 5.37 4.82 -7.50
C SER A 57 5.10 4.13 -8.83
N GLY A 58 4.02 3.36 -8.89
CA GLY A 58 3.64 2.60 -10.08
C GLY A 58 4.60 1.43 -10.36
N ASP A 59 4.17 0.52 -11.24
CA ASP A 59 5.00 -0.52 -11.85
C ASP A 59 5.38 -1.72 -10.95
N ILE A 60 4.79 -2.87 -11.27
CA ILE A 60 5.34 -4.19 -10.93
C ILE A 60 6.82 -4.23 -11.35
N ARG A 61 7.71 -4.36 -10.38
CA ARG A 61 9.03 -4.96 -10.58
C ARG A 61 9.33 -5.86 -9.38
N ILE A 62 9.57 -7.14 -9.68
CA ILE A 62 10.16 -8.11 -8.77
C ILE A 62 11.53 -7.56 -8.37
N GLY A 63 11.62 -6.85 -7.25
CA GLY A 63 12.89 -6.45 -6.66
C GLY A 63 13.51 -7.66 -5.98
N THR A 64 14.67 -8.10 -6.45
CA THR A 64 15.48 -9.15 -5.79
C THR A 64 15.65 -8.83 -4.31
N VAL A 65 15.18 -9.73 -3.46
CA VAL A 65 15.45 -9.71 -2.02
C VAL A 65 16.88 -10.20 -1.81
N SER A 66 17.77 -9.29 -1.44
CA SER A 66 19.06 -9.65 -0.88
C SER A 66 18.90 -9.77 0.63
N VAL A 67 18.93 -10.99 1.15
CA VAL A 67 19.17 -11.27 2.57
C VAL A 67 20.67 -11.40 2.78
N SER A 68 21.19 -10.71 3.81
CA SER A 68 22.60 -10.79 4.22
C SER A 68 22.96 -12.16 4.77
#